data_AF-A0A1W1V7Y2-F1
#
_entry.id   AF-A0A1W1V7Y2-F1
#
_cell.length_a   1.000
_cell.length_b   1.000
_cell.length_c   1.000
_cell.angle_alpha   90.00
_cell.angle_beta   90.00
_cell.angle_gamma   90.00
#
_symmetry.space_group_name_H-M   'P 1'
#
loop_
_entity.id
_entity.type
_entity.pdbx_description
1 polymer ?
#
loop_
_entity_poly.entity_id
_entity_poly.type
_entity_poly.pdbx_seq_one_letter_code
_entity_poly.pdbx_strand_id
1 'polypeptide(L)'
;MSPSRVPEPMTYREAYARLSRIAAELEGGEADLDRVLPLLEEARAAYAACRERIEAVRAVLAGEWAEEEEADAAAPALEQAATDEGDSPF
;
A
#
# COMPACT_ATOMS: atom_id res chain seq x y z
N MET A 1 -32.82 19.65 13.47
CA MET A 1 -32.16 18.62 12.65
C MET A 1 -30.83 18.31 13.28
N SER A 2 -30.69 17.12 13.86
CA SER A 2 -29.40 16.66 14.39
C SER A 2 -28.49 16.24 13.24
N PRO A 3 -27.19 16.56 13.26
CA PRO A 3 -26.27 16.12 12.22
C PRO A 3 -26.12 14.59 12.30
N SER A 4 -26.45 13.90 11.21
CA SER A 4 -26.16 12.47 11.06
C SER A 4 -24.65 12.27 11.17
N ARG A 5 -24.18 11.61 12.23
CA ARG A 5 -22.78 11.23 12.40
C ARG A 5 -22.40 10.33 11.23
N VAL A 6 -21.42 10.76 10.42
CA VAL A 6 -20.77 9.91 9.43
C VAL A 6 -20.06 8.78 10.21
N PRO A 7 -20.29 7.50 9.88
CA PRO A 7 -19.61 6.41 10.56
C PRO A 7 -18.09 6.57 10.37
N GLU A 8 -17.35 6.53 11.47
CA GLU A 8 -15.89 6.64 11.40
C GLU A 8 -15.31 5.42 10.67
N PRO A 9 -14.26 5.62 9.85
CA PRO A 9 -13.62 4.54 9.11
C PRO A 9 -12.94 3.56 10.06
N MET A 10 -13.09 2.26 9.81
CA MET A 10 -12.51 1.20 10.65
C MET A 10 -10.99 1.31 10.72
N THR A 11 -10.43 0.92 11.87
CA THR A 11 -9.00 0.68 11.99
C THR A 11 -8.61 -0.63 11.32
N TYR A 12 -7.33 -0.80 10.96
CA TYR A 12 -6.82 -2.06 10.41
C TYR A 12 -7.11 -3.25 11.34
N ARG A 13 -6.89 -3.07 12.66
CA ARG A 13 -7.09 -4.13 13.66
C ARG A 13 -8.54 -4.59 13.70
N GLU A 14 -9.50 -3.67 13.70
CA GLU A 14 -10.93 -3.99 13.74
C GLU A 14 -11.38 -4.67 12.44
N ALA A 15 -10.95 -4.16 11.30
CA ALA A 15 -11.25 -4.74 10.00
C ALA A 15 -10.69 -6.17 9.89
N TYR A 16 -9.45 -6.39 10.33
CA TYR A 16 -8.84 -7.71 10.35
C TYR A 16 -9.57 -8.68 11.29
N ALA A 17 -9.88 -8.26 12.52
CA ALA A 17 -10.61 -9.09 13.47
C ALA A 17 -12.01 -9.52 12.94
N ARG A 18 -12.71 -8.60 12.27
CA ARG A 18 -13.97 -8.89 11.59
C ARG A 18 -13.79 -9.91 10.47
N LEU A 19 -12.80 -9.71 9.60
CA LEU A 19 -12.51 -10.63 8.50
C LEU A 19 -12.15 -12.03 9.00
N SER A 20 -11.30 -12.14 10.02
CA SER A 20 -10.89 -13.43 10.60
C SER A 20 -12.06 -14.20 11.22
N ARG A 21 -12.98 -13.50 11.90
CA ARG A 21 -14.19 -14.11 12.45
C ARG A 21 -15.09 -14.68 11.36
N ILE A 22 -15.32 -13.92 10.29
CA ILE A 22 -16.15 -14.37 9.16
C ILE A 22 -15.50 -15.57 8.47
N ALA A 23 -14.19 -15.55 8.26
CA ALA A 23 -13.47 -16.68 7.69
C ALA A 23 -13.65 -17.95 8.52
N ALA A 24 -13.49 -17.86 9.85
CA ALA A 24 -13.72 -19.00 10.76
C ALA A 24 -15.16 -19.52 10.72
N GLU A 25 -16.15 -18.62 10.60
CA GLU A 25 -17.57 -18.99 10.47
C GLU A 25 -17.87 -19.71 9.15
N LEU A 26 -17.28 -19.25 8.05
CA LEU A 26 -17.44 -19.89 6.73
C LEU A 26 -16.71 -21.24 6.64
N GLU A 27 -15.52 -21.35 7.23
CA GLU A 27 -14.74 -22.60 7.30
C GLU A 27 -15.43 -23.68 8.15
N GLY A 28 -16.20 -23.28 9.16
CA GLY A 28 -16.98 -24.18 10.00
C GLY A 28 -18.08 -24.95 9.25
N GLY A 29 -18.45 -24.52 8.03
CA GLY A 29 -19.40 -25.24 7.16
C GLY A 29 -20.86 -25.22 7.61
N GLU A 30 -21.17 -24.58 8.75
CA GLU A 30 -22.53 -24.45 9.30
C GLU A 30 -23.28 -23.21 8.81
N ALA A 31 -22.65 -22.39 7.95
CA ALA A 31 -23.29 -21.24 7.35
C ALA A 31 -24.32 -21.68 6.30
N ASP A 32 -25.61 -21.54 6.63
CA ASP A 32 -26.71 -21.63 5.68
C ASP A 32 -26.46 -20.72 4.46
N LEU A 33 -26.83 -21.14 3.25
CA LEU A 33 -26.56 -20.43 2.00
C LEU A 33 -27.09 -18.99 2.05
N ASP A 34 -28.23 -18.80 2.70
CA ASP A 34 -28.88 -17.50 2.90
C ASP A 34 -28.06 -16.55 3.81
N ARG A 35 -27.16 -17.11 4.64
CA ARG A 35 -26.26 -16.36 5.51
C ARG A 35 -24.88 -16.14 4.90
N VAL A 36 -24.48 -16.96 3.93
CA VAL A 36 -23.17 -16.84 3.26
C VAL A 36 -23.06 -15.54 2.47
N LEU A 37 -24.10 -15.14 1.75
CA LEU A 37 -24.11 -13.91 0.95
C LEU A 37 -23.88 -12.65 1.81
N PRO A 38 -24.65 -12.42 2.89
CA PRO A 38 -24.39 -11.33 3.82
C PRO A 38 -22.98 -11.34 4.44
N LEU A 39 -22.48 -12.53 4.83
CA LEU A 39 -21.13 -12.68 5.38
C LEU A 39 -20.05 -12.29 4.36
N LEU A 40 -20.24 -12.65 3.08
CA LEU A 40 -19.34 -12.28 1.99
C LEU A 40 -19.29 -10.77 1.76
N GLU A 41 -20.43 -10.09 1.82
CA GLU A 41 -20.49 -8.63 1.70
C GLU A 41 -19.78 -7.94 2.87
N GLU A 42 -20.00 -8.42 4.10
CA GLU A 42 -19.30 -7.92 5.28
C GLU A 42 -17.79 -8.17 5.18
N ALA A 43 -17.38 -9.37 4.74
CA ALA A 43 -15.98 -9.72 4.53
C ALA A 43 -15.33 -8.83 3.47
N ARG A 44 -16.02 -8.55 2.36
CA ARG A 44 -15.53 -7.67 1.30
C ARG A 44 -15.28 -6.25 1.82
N ALA A 45 -16.20 -5.71 2.63
CA ALA A 45 -16.04 -4.40 3.23
C ALA A 45 -14.87 -4.36 4.23
N ALA A 46 -14.74 -5.38 5.07
CA ALA A 46 -13.63 -5.51 6.01
C ALA A 46 -12.28 -5.62 5.27
N TYR A 47 -12.22 -6.42 4.22
CA TYR A 47 -11.02 -6.57 3.39
C TYR A 47 -10.63 -5.27 2.69
N ALA A 48 -11.59 -4.52 2.16
CA ALA A 48 -11.32 -3.23 1.53
C ALA A 48 -10.64 -2.25 2.51
N ALA A 49 -11.14 -2.18 3.75
CA ALA A 49 -10.53 -1.36 4.79
C ALA A 49 -9.12 -1.85 5.17
N CYS A 50 -8.90 -3.16 5.26
CA CYS A 50 -7.55 -3.71 5.47
C CYS A 50 -6.60 -3.29 4.34
N ARG A 51 -7.04 -3.42 3.09
CA ARG A 51 -6.24 -3.14 1.90
C ARG A 51 -5.87 -1.66 1.83
N GLU A 52 -6.82 -0.75 2.05
CA GLU A 52 -6.58 0.70 2.04
C GLU A 52 -5.50 1.10 3.05
N ARG A 53 -5.54 0.54 4.26
CA ARG A 53 -4.52 0.82 5.30
C ARG A 53 -3.14 0.30 4.89
N ILE A 54 -3.08 -0.90 4.30
CA ILE A 54 -1.82 -1.48 3.80
C ILE A 54 -1.26 -0.62 2.66
N GLU A 55 -2.11 -0.18 1.74
CA GLU A 55 -1.72 0.68 0.62
C GLU A 55 -1.18 2.03 1.11
N ALA A 56 -1.81 2.63 2.11
CA ALA A 56 -1.31 3.85 2.73
C ALA A 56 0.09 3.67 3.35
N VAL A 57 0.31 2.56 4.07
CA VAL A 57 1.64 2.23 4.64
C VAL A 57 2.67 1.99 3.54
N ARG A 58 2.31 1.27 2.47
CA ARG A 58 3.19 1.04 1.32
C ARG A 58 3.59 2.33 0.63
N ALA A 59 2.66 3.27 0.49
CA ALA A 59 2.95 4.57 -0.11
C ALA A 59 3.94 5.40 0.72
N VAL A 60 3.81 5.37 2.06
CA VAL A 60 4.77 6.03 2.96
C VAL A 60 6.16 5.42 2.84
N LEU A 61 6.27 4.09 2.92
CA LEU A 61 7.56 3.40 2.80
C LEU A 61 8.20 3.59 1.43
N ALA A 62 7.40 3.61 0.36
CA ALA A 62 7.90 3.88 -0.97
C ALA A 62 8.41 5.32 -1.11
N GLY A 63 7.76 6.31 -0.46
CA GLY A 63 8.23 7.69 -0.41
C GLY A 63 9.53 7.85 0.38
N GLU A 64 9.60 7.27 1.58
CA GLU A 64 10.78 7.33 2.45
C GLU A 64 12.02 6.66 1.83
N TRP A 65 11.84 5.61 1.04
CA TRP A 65 12.95 4.93 0.37
C TRP A 65 13.25 5.42 -1.06
N ALA A 66 12.30 6.08 -1.73
CA ALA A 66 12.57 6.71 -3.03
C ALA A 66 13.41 7.99 -2.91
N GLU A 67 13.29 8.73 -1.79
CA GLU A 67 14.12 9.90 -1.53
C GLU A 67 15.61 9.54 -1.30
N GLU A 68 15.91 8.31 -0.86
CA GLU A 68 17.28 7.81 -0.70
C GLU A 68 17.94 7.44 -2.04
N GLU A 69 17.18 6.97 -3.05
CA GLU A 69 17.71 6.61 -4.38
C GLU A 69 18.01 7.83 -5.26
N GLU A 70 17.21 8.91 -5.19
CA GLU A 70 17.49 10.15 -5.93
C GLU A 70 18.71 10.92 -5.38
N ALA A 71 19.01 10.77 -4.08
CA ALA A 71 20.20 11.36 -3.46
C ALA A 71 21.51 10.67 -3.88
N ASP A 72 21.49 9.39 -4.27
CA ASP A 72 22.67 8.65 -4.73
C ASP A 72 22.94 8.83 -6.25
N ALA A 73 21.91 9.18 -7.04
CA ALA A 73 22.03 9.39 -8.49
C ALA A 73 22.59 10.77 -8.92
N ALA A 74 22.79 11.70 -7.98
CA ALA A 74 23.21 13.08 -8.24
C ALA A 74 24.73 13.34 -8.10
N ALA A 75 25.58 12.34 -8.33
CA ALA A 75 27.02 12.59 -8.50
C ALA A 75 27.25 13.23 -9.89
N PRO A 76 27.83 14.45 -9.98
CA PRO A 76 28.01 15.12 -11.25
C PRO A 76 29.04 14.34 -12.09
N ALA A 77 28.62 13.93 -13.29
CA ALA A 77 29.52 13.56 -14.36
C ALA A 77 30.40 14.78 -14.68
N LEU A 78 31.56 14.86 -14.01
CA LEU A 78 32.59 15.83 -14.32
C LEU A 78 33.14 15.53 -15.71
N GLU A 79 32.65 16.31 -16.65
CA GLU A 79 33.27 16.73 -17.89
C GLU A 79 34.80 16.85 -17.73
N GLN A 80 35.54 15.97 -18.40
CA GLN A 80 36.90 16.27 -18.83
C GLN A 80 36.86 16.51 -20.34
N ALA A 81 36.64 17.78 -20.67
CA ALA A 81 37.01 18.34 -21.94
C ALA A 81 38.53 18.32 -22.11
N ALA A 82 38.95 17.94 -23.32
CA ALA A 82 40.17 18.36 -24.02
C ALA A 82 41.54 18.17 -23.32
N THR A 83 42.28 17.17 -23.80
CA THR A 83 43.66 17.43 -24.23
C THR A 83 43.74 17.23 -25.73
N ASP A 84 43.57 18.34 -26.44
CA ASP A 84 44.21 18.57 -27.74
C ASP A 84 45.72 18.60 -27.50
N GLU A 85 46.42 17.51 -27.81
CA GLU A 85 47.83 17.56 -28.18
C GLU A 85 47.97 16.89 -29.54
N GLY A 86 47.64 17.64 -30.59
CA GLY A 86 48.33 17.48 -31.85
C GLY A 86 49.69 18.16 -31.78
N ASP A 87 50.78 17.41 -31.61
CA ASP A 87 52.05 17.63 -32.30
C ASP A 87 52.98 16.41 -32.15
N SER A 88 53.13 15.60 -33.20
CA SER A 88 54.34 15.67 -34.03
C SER A 88 54.36 14.57 -35.11
N PRO A 89 54.76 14.90 -36.34
CA PRO A 89 54.86 13.96 -37.45
C PRO A 89 56.28 13.39 -37.54
N PHE A 90 56.54 12.25 -36.91
CA PHE A 90 57.63 11.34 -37.28
C PHE A 90 57.22 9.89 -37.04
#